data_AF-A0A0I9SHE0-F1
#
_entry.id   AF-A0A0I9SHE0-F1
#
_cell.length_a   1.000
_cell.length_b   1.000
_cell.length_c   1.000
_cell.angle_alpha   90.00
_cell.angle_beta   90.00
_cell.angle_gamma   90.00
#
_symmetry.space_group_name_H-M   'P 1'
#
loop_
_entity.id
_entity.type
_entity.pdbx_description
1 polymer ?
#
loop_
_entity_poly.entity_id
_entity_poly.type
_entity_poly.pdbx_seq_one_letter_code
_entity_poly.pdbx_strand_id
1 'polypeptide(L)'
;ASRWGYYMRYFSPRSLLRNAQTVKAQRANEIEWDPLVFTRHGDGPLEPQGDRGLFYDKPDALDDSCFVALGELSKLLKNEQRQLLVVSTPLHPQWKAKIDADGSFLTRFDEKLTAAIAGNGGAQYWNADREWVAPPAAFVDAIHLRWSAVQGFSVALAEQLRAWDQARLQNSVLAGNDAYGEP
;
A
#
# COMPACT_ATOMS: atom_id res chain seq x y z
N ALA A 1 -14.35 -23.24 -26.86
CA ALA A 1 -14.73 -23.69 -25.50
C ALA A 1 -15.86 -22.80 -24.96
N SER A 2 -16.80 -23.35 -24.19
CA SER A 2 -17.91 -22.60 -23.61
C SER A 2 -17.44 -21.66 -22.50
N ARG A 3 -17.80 -20.37 -22.59
CA ARG A 3 -17.47 -19.36 -21.58
C ARG A 3 -18.09 -19.67 -20.21
N TRP A 4 -19.15 -20.49 -20.17
CA TRP A 4 -19.86 -20.89 -18.96
C TRP A 4 -19.00 -21.65 -17.95
N GLY A 5 -18.02 -22.42 -18.40
CA GLY A 5 -17.15 -23.18 -17.49
C GLY A 5 -16.34 -22.29 -16.54
N TYR A 6 -15.91 -21.12 -17.00
CA TYR A 6 -15.21 -20.13 -16.19
C TYR A 6 -16.14 -19.51 -15.13
N TYR A 7 -17.34 -19.07 -15.56
CA TYR A 7 -18.30 -18.43 -14.66
C TYR A 7 -18.83 -19.39 -13.59
N MET A 8 -19.10 -20.65 -13.92
CA MET A 8 -19.63 -21.62 -12.96
C MET A 8 -18.58 -22.13 -11.96
N ARG A 9 -17.30 -22.17 -12.34
CA ARG A 9 -16.21 -22.61 -11.43
C ARG A 9 -16.04 -21.68 -10.23
N TYR A 10 -16.23 -20.38 -10.42
CA TYR A 10 -16.06 -19.36 -9.39
C TYR A 10 -17.38 -18.81 -8.85
N PHE A 11 -18.51 -19.32 -9.33
CA PHE A 11 -19.80 -18.96 -8.79
C PHE A 11 -19.94 -19.51 -7.36
N SER A 12 -20.15 -18.62 -6.39
CA SER A 12 -20.36 -18.98 -4.98
C SER A 12 -21.81 -18.67 -4.58
N PRO A 13 -22.73 -19.66 -4.68
CA PRO A 13 -24.14 -19.47 -4.29
C PRO A 13 -24.30 -18.99 -2.85
N ARG A 14 -23.44 -19.46 -1.93
CA ARG A 14 -23.45 -19.02 -0.53
C ARG A 14 -23.11 -17.55 -0.38
N SER A 15 -22.12 -17.06 -1.11
CA SER A 15 -21.77 -15.64 -1.11
C SER A 15 -22.91 -14.81 -1.70
N LEU A 16 -23.50 -15.27 -2.81
CA LEU A 16 -24.64 -14.61 -3.43
C LEU A 16 -25.83 -14.47 -2.48
N LEU A 17 -26.23 -15.56 -1.81
CA LEU A 17 -27.35 -15.55 -0.87
C LEU A 17 -27.11 -14.63 0.32
N ARG A 18 -25.93 -14.70 0.93
CA ARG A 18 -25.53 -13.82 2.04
C ARG A 18 -25.56 -12.35 1.63
N ASN A 19 -24.98 -12.02 0.48
CA ASN A 19 -24.99 -10.64 -0.03
C ASN A 19 -26.41 -10.19 -0.40
N ALA A 20 -27.24 -11.07 -0.98
CA ALA A 20 -28.63 -10.74 -1.30
C ALA A 20 -29.47 -10.45 -0.05
N GLN A 21 -29.15 -11.04 1.10
CA GLN A 21 -29.82 -10.76 2.37
C GLN A 21 -29.45 -9.38 2.93
N THR A 22 -28.21 -8.92 2.74
CA THR A 22 -27.73 -7.65 3.29
C THR A 22 -27.83 -6.48 2.31
N VAL A 23 -27.93 -6.73 1.00
CA VAL A 23 -27.86 -5.70 -0.06
C VAL A 23 -28.81 -4.53 0.13
N LYS A 24 -30.00 -4.77 0.69
CA LYS A 24 -30.99 -3.71 0.95
C LYS A 24 -30.46 -2.74 2.01
N ALA A 25 -29.96 -3.26 3.13
CA ALA A 25 -29.37 -2.48 4.21
C ALA A 25 -28.07 -1.78 3.76
N GLN A 26 -27.24 -2.47 2.98
CA GLN A 26 -26.01 -1.89 2.40
C GLN A 26 -26.33 -0.70 1.48
N ARG A 27 -27.34 -0.81 0.61
CA ARG A 27 -27.80 0.28 -0.27
C ARG A 27 -28.50 1.41 0.48
N ALA A 28 -29.07 1.13 1.65
CA ALA A 28 -29.69 2.11 2.53
C ALA A 28 -28.68 2.78 3.49
N ASN A 29 -27.39 2.46 3.40
CA ASN A 29 -26.33 2.91 4.31
C ASN A 29 -26.55 2.50 5.78
N GLU A 30 -27.25 1.40 6.03
CA GLU A 30 -27.53 0.89 7.39
C GLU A 30 -26.41 -0.03 7.91
N ILE A 31 -25.48 -0.45 7.03
CA ILE A 31 -24.32 -1.27 7.36
C ILE A 31 -23.06 -0.44 7.13
N GLU A 32 -22.45 0.01 8.23
CA GLU A 32 -21.29 0.90 8.23
C GLU A 32 -20.06 0.34 7.52
N TRP A 33 -19.81 -0.97 7.64
CA TRP A 33 -18.57 -1.61 7.16
C TRP A 33 -18.62 -2.11 5.72
N ASP A 34 -19.80 -2.11 5.11
CA ASP A 34 -20.00 -2.62 3.75
C ASP A 34 -21.18 -1.91 3.06
N PRO A 35 -21.24 -0.57 3.04
CA PRO A 35 -22.33 0.12 2.36
C PRO A 35 -22.09 0.09 0.85
N LEU A 36 -23.19 -0.01 0.10
CA LEU A 36 -23.18 0.07 -1.37
C LEU A 36 -23.66 1.46 -1.83
N VAL A 37 -23.36 2.48 -1.02
CA VAL A 37 -23.66 3.88 -1.31
C VAL A 37 -22.42 4.51 -1.92
N PHE A 38 -22.49 4.75 -3.22
CA PHE A 38 -21.45 5.43 -3.96
C PHE A 38 -21.80 6.91 -4.08
N THR A 39 -20.79 7.80 -3.98
CA THR A 39 -20.99 9.16 -4.46
C THR A 39 -21.10 9.16 -5.99
N ARG A 40 -21.38 10.33 -6.58
CA ARG A 40 -21.51 10.48 -8.04
C ARG A 40 -20.27 10.05 -8.84
N HIS A 41 -19.10 9.87 -8.23
CA HIS A 41 -17.89 9.39 -8.92
C HIS A 41 -17.52 7.93 -8.59
N GLY A 42 -18.42 7.16 -7.96
CA GLY A 42 -18.17 5.74 -7.67
C GLY A 42 -17.24 5.49 -6.47
N ASP A 43 -16.80 6.56 -5.82
CA ASP A 43 -15.97 6.63 -4.63
C ASP A 43 -16.87 7.07 -3.47
N GLY A 44 -17.50 6.11 -2.80
CA GLY A 44 -18.01 6.38 -1.46
C GLY A 44 -16.82 6.37 -0.52
N PRO A 45 -16.37 7.50 0.04
CA PRO A 45 -15.42 7.42 1.13
C PRO A 45 -16.11 6.73 2.31
N LEU A 46 -15.66 5.52 2.63
CA LEU A 46 -16.06 4.86 3.85
C LEU A 46 -15.30 5.55 4.98
N GLU A 47 -15.99 6.42 5.71
CA GLU A 47 -15.52 6.98 6.98
C GLU A 47 -16.35 6.37 8.12
N PRO A 48 -16.21 5.05 8.37
CA PRO A 48 -16.93 4.38 9.44
C PRO A 48 -16.57 5.07 10.76
N GLN A 49 -17.52 5.43 11.59
CA GLN A 49 -17.29 5.92 12.94
C GLN A 49 -16.74 4.82 13.85
N GLY A 50 -17.02 3.54 13.53
CA GLY A 50 -16.50 2.39 14.23
C GLY A 50 -14.98 2.25 14.16
N ASP A 51 -14.41 1.60 15.18
CA ASP A 51 -13.04 1.10 15.23
C ASP A 51 -13.12 -0.43 15.20
N ARG A 52 -12.38 -1.07 14.27
CA ARG A 52 -12.33 -2.54 14.19
C ARG A 52 -11.34 -3.13 15.19
N GLY A 53 -10.75 -2.31 16.04
CA GLY A 53 -9.82 -2.70 17.10
C GLY A 53 -8.43 -3.06 16.57
N LEU A 54 -7.54 -3.33 17.52
CA LEU A 54 -6.15 -3.71 17.27
C LEU A 54 -5.95 -5.23 17.36
N PHE A 55 -6.94 -6.02 16.93
CA PHE A 55 -6.99 -7.48 17.15
C PHE A 55 -5.95 -8.27 16.36
N TYR A 56 -5.19 -7.64 15.48
CA TYR A 56 -4.05 -8.27 14.84
C TYR A 56 -3.00 -8.57 15.91
N ASP A 57 -2.79 -9.85 16.21
CA ASP A 57 -1.71 -10.28 17.08
C ASP A 57 -0.36 -10.12 16.39
N LYS A 58 0.71 -10.59 17.05
CA LYS A 58 2.04 -10.61 16.45
C LYS A 58 1.99 -11.33 15.09
N PRO A 59 2.46 -10.70 14.00
CA PRO A 59 2.50 -11.35 12.70
C PRO A 59 3.35 -12.61 12.77
N ASP A 60 3.02 -13.58 11.91
CA ASP A 60 3.91 -14.69 11.63
C ASP A 60 5.28 -14.20 11.12
N ALA A 61 6.26 -15.10 11.09
CA ALA A 61 7.55 -14.79 10.51
C ALA A 61 7.39 -14.28 9.08
N LEU A 62 8.20 -13.28 8.71
CA LEU A 62 8.21 -12.70 7.38
C LEU A 62 8.45 -13.80 6.32
N ASP A 63 7.52 -13.92 5.38
CA ASP A 63 7.60 -14.90 4.30
C ASP A 63 8.59 -14.42 3.22
N ASP A 64 9.69 -15.15 3.07
CA ASP A 64 10.75 -14.84 2.10
C ASP A 64 10.26 -14.84 0.65
N SER A 65 9.20 -15.59 0.34
CA SER A 65 8.65 -15.67 -1.02
C SER A 65 8.11 -14.31 -1.51
N CYS A 66 7.55 -13.50 -0.60
CA CYS A 66 7.08 -12.14 -0.91
C CYS A 66 8.22 -11.23 -1.36
N PHE A 67 9.38 -11.31 -0.70
CA PHE A 67 10.55 -10.48 -1.03
C PHE A 67 11.24 -10.97 -2.31
N VAL A 68 11.25 -12.28 -2.56
CA VAL A 68 11.70 -12.83 -3.84
C VAL A 68 10.82 -12.30 -4.98
N ALA A 69 9.50 -12.37 -4.84
CA ALA A 69 8.57 -11.85 -5.84
C ALA A 69 8.74 -10.34 -6.08
N LEU A 70 8.97 -9.55 -5.03
CA LEU A 70 9.30 -8.12 -5.15
C LEU A 70 10.59 -7.90 -5.94
N GLY A 71 11.64 -8.70 -5.67
CA GLY A 71 12.89 -8.63 -6.41
C GLY A 71 12.74 -8.99 -7.88
N GLU A 72 11.88 -9.96 -8.22
CA GLU A 72 11.55 -10.31 -9.60
C GLU A 72 10.79 -9.18 -10.31
N LEU A 73 9.79 -8.58 -9.66
CA LEU A 73 9.09 -7.40 -10.17
C LEU A 73 10.06 -6.23 -10.41
N SER A 74 10.96 -5.97 -9.45
CA SER A 74 11.96 -4.92 -9.58
C SER A 74 12.89 -5.13 -10.78
N LYS A 75 13.35 -6.37 -11.01
CA LYS A 75 14.16 -6.73 -12.19
C LYS A 75 13.38 -6.54 -13.49
N LEU A 76 12.12 -6.97 -13.53
CA LEU A 76 11.25 -6.78 -14.69
C LEU A 76 11.12 -5.30 -15.05
N LEU A 77 10.77 -4.46 -14.06
CA LEU A 77 10.60 -3.03 -14.28
C LEU A 77 11.91 -2.36 -14.71
N LYS A 78 13.05 -2.76 -14.15
CA LYS A 78 14.37 -2.31 -14.61
C LYS A 78 14.59 -2.61 -16.10
N ASN A 79 14.29 -3.84 -16.54
CA ASN A 79 14.44 -4.26 -17.93
C ASN A 79 13.49 -3.51 -18.87
N GLU A 80 12.31 -3.15 -18.38
CA GLU A 80 11.33 -2.31 -19.08
C GLU A 80 11.67 -0.81 -19.02
N GLN A 81 12.80 -0.42 -18.39
CA GLN A 81 13.18 0.98 -18.17
C GLN A 81 12.12 1.77 -17.39
N ARG A 82 11.39 1.09 -16.50
CA ARG A 82 10.37 1.65 -15.63
C ARG A 82 10.90 1.89 -14.23
N GLN A 83 10.41 2.97 -13.66
CA GLN A 83 10.65 3.36 -12.28
C GLN A 83 9.80 2.51 -11.32
N LEU A 84 10.38 2.20 -10.16
CA LEU A 84 9.68 1.54 -9.06
C LEU A 84 9.82 2.37 -7.77
N LEU A 85 8.69 2.75 -7.18
CA LEU A 85 8.65 3.23 -5.79
C LEU A 85 7.91 2.18 -4.96
N VAL A 86 8.60 1.64 -3.95
CA VAL A 86 8.00 0.78 -2.92
C VAL A 86 7.67 1.64 -1.71
N VAL A 87 6.47 1.50 -1.16
CA VAL A 87 5.99 2.28 -0.02
C VAL A 87 5.53 1.35 1.08
N SER A 88 6.09 1.47 2.29
CA SER A 88 5.48 0.92 3.49
C SER A 88 4.46 1.91 4.02
N THR A 89 3.19 1.51 4.11
CA THR A 89 2.15 2.32 4.74
C THR A 89 2.32 2.35 6.25
N PRO A 90 1.90 3.43 6.93
CA PRO A 90 1.99 3.50 8.38
C PRO A 90 1.09 2.48 9.07
N LEU A 91 1.49 2.09 10.27
CA LEU A 91 0.76 1.21 11.17
C LEU A 91 0.28 1.98 12.40
N HIS A 92 -0.79 1.47 13.02
CA HIS A 92 -1.37 2.10 14.19
C HIS A 92 -0.33 2.20 15.32
N PRO A 93 -0.07 3.40 15.89
CA PRO A 93 1.03 3.59 16.85
C PRO A 93 0.89 2.75 18.12
N GLN A 94 -0.34 2.56 18.63
CA GLN A 94 -0.58 1.69 19.78
C GLN A 94 -0.38 0.20 19.46
N TRP A 95 -0.60 -0.22 18.22
CA TRP A 95 -0.33 -1.60 17.82
C TRP A 95 1.18 -1.85 17.83
N LYS A 96 1.97 -0.92 17.24
CA LYS A 96 3.44 -0.98 17.26
C LYS A 96 3.97 -1.05 18.70
N ALA A 97 3.48 -0.18 19.58
CA ALA A 97 3.88 -0.17 20.99
C ALA A 97 3.55 -1.48 21.73
N LYS A 98 2.51 -2.21 21.31
CA LYS A 98 2.10 -3.47 21.92
C LYS A 98 2.86 -4.68 21.34
N ILE A 99 3.09 -4.69 20.03
CA ILE A 99 3.50 -5.89 19.27
C ILE A 99 4.96 -5.86 18.85
N ASP A 100 5.50 -4.67 18.57
CA ASP A 100 6.87 -4.46 18.09
C ASP A 100 7.53 -3.29 18.85
N ALA A 101 7.47 -3.35 20.18
CA ALA A 101 7.90 -2.26 21.06
C ALA A 101 9.39 -1.90 20.90
N ASP A 102 10.24 -2.87 20.52
CA ASP A 102 11.66 -2.67 20.24
C ASP A 102 11.95 -2.33 18.77
N GLY A 103 10.92 -2.32 17.91
CA GLY A 103 11.02 -2.03 16.48
C GLY A 103 11.78 -3.09 15.67
N SER A 104 12.12 -4.24 16.26
CA SER A 104 12.98 -5.24 15.61
C SER A 104 12.29 -5.89 14.41
N PHE A 105 10.97 -6.11 14.47
CA PHE A 105 10.22 -6.70 13.38
C PHE A 105 10.15 -5.75 12.19
N LEU A 106 9.77 -4.49 12.41
CA LEU A 106 9.69 -3.50 11.34
C LEU A 106 11.05 -3.16 10.75
N THR A 107 12.11 -3.08 11.57
CA THR A 107 13.48 -2.90 11.07
C THR A 107 13.87 -4.04 10.11
N ARG A 108 13.61 -5.30 10.50
CA ARG A 108 13.90 -6.45 9.63
C ARG A 108 13.05 -6.45 8.35
N PHE A 109 11.81 -5.96 8.43
CA PHE A 109 10.95 -5.81 7.26
C PHE A 109 11.52 -4.79 6.27
N ASP A 110 11.94 -3.62 6.76
CA ASP A 110 12.56 -2.56 5.96
C ASP A 110 13.88 -3.00 5.30
N GLU A 111 14.72 -3.74 6.05
CA GLU A 111 15.96 -4.31 5.53
C GLU A 111 15.68 -5.27 4.36
N LYS A 112 14.68 -6.14 4.50
CA LYS A 112 14.29 -7.08 3.45
C LYS A 112 13.70 -6.40 2.23
N LEU A 113 12.87 -5.36 2.40
CA LEU A 113 12.35 -4.56 1.27
C LEU A 113 13.49 -3.87 0.52
N THR A 114 14.41 -3.24 1.26
CA THR A 114 15.58 -2.57 0.69
C THR A 114 16.46 -3.56 -0.08
N ALA A 115 16.75 -4.72 0.51
CA ALA A 115 17.54 -5.77 -0.13
C ALA A 115 16.87 -6.32 -1.39
N ALA A 116 15.54 -6.50 -1.40
CA ALA A 116 14.80 -7.03 -2.54
C ALA A 116 14.91 -6.13 -3.78
N ILE A 117 14.98 -4.81 -3.60
CA ILE A 117 15.04 -3.85 -4.72
C ILE A 117 16.45 -3.35 -5.05
N ALA A 118 17.47 -3.65 -4.24
CA ALA A 118 18.83 -3.09 -4.35
C ALA A 118 19.50 -3.27 -5.73
N GLY A 119 19.14 -4.32 -6.48
CA GLY A 119 19.66 -4.55 -7.85
C GLY A 119 19.12 -3.60 -8.93
N ASN A 120 18.15 -2.76 -8.59
CA ASN A 120 17.54 -1.77 -9.47
C ASN A 120 17.87 -0.35 -8.99
N GLY A 121 18.87 0.29 -9.61
CA GLY A 121 19.24 1.69 -9.29
C GLY A 121 18.14 2.72 -9.59
N GLY A 122 17.11 2.34 -10.34
CA GLY A 122 15.89 3.11 -10.57
C GLY A 122 14.73 2.72 -9.65
N ALA A 123 14.97 1.91 -8.61
CA ALA A 123 14.01 1.64 -7.56
C ALA A 123 14.30 2.49 -6.33
N GLN A 124 13.25 2.88 -5.61
CA GLN A 124 13.31 3.59 -4.34
C GLN A 124 12.39 2.92 -3.33
N TYR A 125 12.73 3.09 -2.05
CA TYR A 125 11.91 2.65 -0.94
C TYR A 125 11.63 3.85 -0.03
N TRP A 126 10.34 4.11 0.20
CA TRP A 126 9.89 5.11 1.18
C TRP A 126 9.16 4.43 2.32
N ASN A 127 9.68 4.59 3.55
CA ASN A 127 9.01 4.10 4.74
C ASN A 127 8.11 5.18 5.35
N ALA A 128 6.84 5.22 4.93
CA ALA A 128 5.88 6.18 5.46
C ALA A 128 5.49 5.87 6.93
N ASP A 129 5.70 4.65 7.43
CA ASP A 129 5.49 4.35 8.86
C ASP A 129 6.41 5.13 9.78
N ARG A 130 7.64 5.39 9.31
CA ARG A 130 8.64 6.18 10.02
C ARG A 130 8.57 7.66 9.68
N GLU A 131 8.33 7.97 8.42
CA GLU A 131 8.50 9.32 7.86
C GLU A 131 7.19 10.12 7.80
N TRP A 132 6.03 9.46 7.87
CA TRP A 132 4.72 10.10 7.91
C TRP A 132 3.95 9.68 9.18
N VAL A 133 4.05 10.53 10.22
CA VAL A 133 3.49 10.23 11.54
C VAL A 133 1.98 10.46 11.55
N ALA A 134 1.22 9.38 11.39
CA ALA A 134 -0.24 9.40 11.54
C ALA A 134 -0.67 9.29 13.02
N PRO A 135 -1.62 10.11 13.49
CA PRO A 135 -2.21 9.94 14.81
C PRO A 135 -3.08 8.67 14.87
N PRO A 136 -3.38 8.11 16.06
CA PRO A 136 -4.26 6.94 16.21
C PRO A 136 -5.62 7.11 15.49
N ALA A 137 -6.19 8.30 15.56
CA ALA A 137 -7.46 8.63 14.91
C ALA A 137 -7.42 8.59 13.38
N ALA A 138 -6.25 8.40 12.75
CA ALA A 138 -6.12 8.23 11.32
C ALA A 138 -6.43 6.80 10.84
N PHE A 139 -6.73 5.87 11.75
CA PHE A 139 -6.81 4.45 11.45
C PHE A 139 -8.18 3.85 11.78
N VAL A 140 -8.61 2.91 10.93
CA VAL A 140 -9.80 2.09 11.13
C VAL A 140 -9.48 0.84 11.97
N ASP A 141 -8.26 0.34 11.84
CA ASP A 141 -7.72 -0.82 12.56
C ASP A 141 -6.19 -0.72 12.66
N ALA A 142 -5.50 -1.81 13.00
CA ALA A 142 -4.04 -1.77 13.17
C ALA A 142 -3.24 -1.38 11.90
N ILE A 143 -3.79 -1.57 10.70
CA ILE A 143 -3.03 -1.49 9.44
C ILE A 143 -3.70 -0.62 8.35
N HIS A 144 -4.98 -0.28 8.49
CA HIS A 144 -5.74 0.48 7.49
C HIS A 144 -6.00 1.93 7.93
N LEU A 145 -5.62 2.87 7.07
CA LEU A 145 -5.96 4.29 7.22
C LEU A 145 -7.44 4.55 6.93
N ARG A 146 -7.99 5.53 7.64
CA ARG A 146 -9.28 6.16 7.35
C ARG A 146 -9.19 7.01 6.11
N TRP A 147 -10.31 7.14 5.40
CA TRP A 147 -10.37 7.98 4.21
C TRP A 147 -9.96 9.43 4.50
N SER A 148 -10.39 9.97 5.64
CA SER A 148 -10.01 11.29 6.15
C SER A 148 -8.48 11.50 6.24
N ALA A 149 -7.70 10.44 6.49
CA ALA A 149 -6.25 10.48 6.56
C ALA A 149 -5.57 10.25 5.19
N VAL A 150 -6.24 9.57 4.25
CA VAL A 150 -5.69 9.23 2.92
C VAL A 150 -5.32 10.48 2.12
N GLN A 151 -6.04 11.58 2.26
CA GLN A 151 -5.69 12.83 1.57
C GLN A 151 -4.30 13.32 2.00
N GLY A 152 -4.04 13.41 3.31
CA GLY A 152 -2.75 13.84 3.84
C GLY A 152 -1.62 12.88 3.46
N PHE A 153 -1.89 11.58 3.50
CA PHE A 153 -0.94 10.56 3.04
C PHE A 153 -0.61 10.71 1.55
N SER A 154 -1.63 10.95 0.71
CA SER A 154 -1.45 11.10 -0.73
C SER A 154 -0.64 12.35 -1.09
N VAL A 155 -0.79 13.43 -0.33
CA VAL A 155 0.05 14.63 -0.48
C VAL A 155 1.51 14.30 -0.19
N ALA A 156 1.79 13.63 0.94
CA ALA A 156 3.15 13.22 1.30
C ALA A 156 3.76 12.25 0.27
N LEU A 157 2.99 11.28 -0.23
CA LEU A 157 3.43 10.39 -1.30
C LEU A 157 3.76 11.15 -2.58
N ALA A 158 2.92 12.12 -2.97
CA ALA A 158 3.16 12.93 -4.15
C ALA A 158 4.41 13.82 -4.01
N GLU A 159 4.74 14.26 -2.79
CA GLU A 159 6.01 14.97 -2.52
C GLU A 159 7.22 14.06 -2.73
N GLN A 160 7.16 12.81 -2.27
CA GLN A 160 8.24 11.83 -2.49
C GLN A 160 8.45 11.54 -3.97
N LEU A 161 7.35 11.35 -4.72
CA LEU A 161 7.41 11.17 -6.18
C LEU A 161 8.06 12.38 -6.87
N ARG A 162 7.67 13.60 -6.51
CA ARG A 162 8.25 14.82 -7.08
C ARG A 162 9.73 14.98 -6.73
N ALA A 163 10.11 14.76 -5.48
CA ALA A 163 11.49 14.86 -5.02
C ALA A 163 12.39 13.87 -5.77
N TRP A 164 11.89 12.65 -6.00
CA TRP A 164 12.62 11.64 -6.74
C TRP A 164 12.81 12.01 -8.22
N ASP A 165 11.75 12.50 -8.88
CA ASP A 165 11.84 12.95 -10.26
C ASP A 165 12.84 14.11 -10.41
N GLN A 166 12.87 15.04 -9.46
CA GLN A 166 13.83 16.14 -9.44
C GLN A 166 15.27 15.64 -9.29
N ALA A 167 15.54 14.77 -8.31
CA ALA A 167 16.88 14.22 -8.09
C ALA A 167 17.40 13.45 -9.33
N ARG A 168 16.51 12.71 -10.00
CA ARG A 168 16.84 12.00 -11.24
C ARG A 168 17.20 12.97 -12.37
N LEU A 169 16.39 14.01 -12.58
CA LEU A 169 16.65 15.00 -13.62
C LEU A 169 17.99 15.70 -13.38
N GLN A 170 18.29 16.08 -12.13
CA GLN A 170 19.58 16.67 -11.78
C GLN A 170 20.76 15.75 -12.09
N ASN A 171 20.68 14.48 -11.70
CA ASN A 171 21.74 13.50 -12.00
C ASN A 171 21.93 13.27 -13.51
N SER A 172 20.86 13.33 -14.30
CA SER A 172 20.95 13.22 -15.76
C SER A 172 21.59 14.44 -16.42
N VAL A 173 21.34 15.65 -15.90
CA VAL A 173 21.96 16.89 -16.39
C VAL A 173 23.46 16.92 -16.06
N LEU A 174 23.84 16.49 -14.85
CA LEU A 174 25.24 16.38 -14.44
C LEU A 174 26.00 15.37 -15.32
N ALA A 175 25.45 14.17 -15.52
CA ALA A 175 26.05 13.16 -16.39
C ALA A 175 26.13 13.60 -17.86
N GLY A 176 25.20 14.42 -18.33
CA GLY A 176 25.21 15.00 -19.66
C GLY A 176 26.29 16.07 -19.85
N ASN A 177 26.58 16.86 -18.81
CA ASN A 177 27.63 17.88 -18.85
C ASN A 177 29.04 17.30 -18.79
N ASP A 178 29.24 16.19 -18.06
CA ASP A 178 30.53 15.48 -18.02
C ASP A 178 30.92 14.86 -19.37
N ALA A 179 29.94 14.53 -20.23
CA ALA A 179 30.18 14.01 -21.58
C ALA A 179 30.63 15.08 -22.60
N TYR A 180 30.53 16.37 -22.25
CA TYR A 180 31.00 17.50 -23.07
C TYR A 180 32.19 18.25 -22.43
N GLY A 181 32.77 17.71 -21.37
CA GLY A 181 33.90 18.30 -20.63
C GLY A 181 35.26 17.76 -21.07
N GLU A 182 35.78 18.36 -22.14
CA GLU A 182 37.19 18.67 -22.49
C GLU A 182 37.66 18.20 -23.89
N PRO A 183 38.35 19.09 -24.64
CA PRO A 183 38.90 18.84 -25.98
C PRO A 183 40.18 17.98 -26.01
#